data_AF-A0A382XL56-F1
#
_entry.id   AF-A0A382XL56-F1
#
_cell.length_a   1.000
_cell.length_b   1.000
_cell.length_c   1.000
_cell.angle_alpha   90.00
_cell.angle_beta   90.00
_cell.angle_gamma   90.00
#
_symmetry.space_group_name_H-M   'P 1'
#
loop_
_entity.id
_entity.type
_entity.pdbx_description
1 polymer ?
#
loop_
_entity_poly.entity_id
_entity_poly.type
_entity_poly.pdbx_seq_one_letter_code
_entity_poly.pdbx_strand_id
1 'polypeptide(L)'
;VSQHLNPSLNKLTVPLVENLIANAKSLRLAVSNLDDGVCVIDAGINTKGGIEAGRLIAEICMGGLGTVKLRASTNFRHWSWHIDVYSSNPVLACLASQYAGWSLNYGKGKQA
;
A
#
# COMPACT_ATOMS: atom_id res chain seq x y z
N VAL A 1 -10.38 30.17 -15.90
CA VAL A 1 -10.17 29.37 -14.68
C VAL A 1 -9.52 28.06 -15.10
N SER A 2 -8.26 27.85 -14.72
CA SER A 2 -7.50 26.65 -15.13
C SER A 2 -8.20 25.42 -14.57
N GLN A 3 -8.53 24.46 -15.42
CA GLN A 3 -9.14 23.21 -15.00
C GLN A 3 -8.06 22.43 -14.23
N HIS A 4 -8.22 22.30 -12.91
CA HIS A 4 -7.34 21.48 -12.11
C HIS A 4 -7.54 20.01 -12.53
N LEU A 5 -6.64 19.52 -13.38
CA LEU A 5 -6.58 18.11 -13.75
C LEU A 5 -6.10 17.35 -12.50
N ASN A 6 -7.05 16.84 -11.69
CA ASN A 6 -6.69 16.02 -10.55
C ASN A 6 -6.02 14.73 -11.05
N PRO A 7 -4.86 14.34 -10.52
CA PRO A 7 -4.19 13.12 -10.94
C PRO A 7 -5.04 11.89 -10.58
N SER A 8 -5.01 10.86 -11.42
CA SER A 8 -5.62 9.58 -11.09
C SER A 8 -4.72 8.82 -10.12
N LEU A 9 -5.16 8.67 -8.87
CA LEU A 9 -4.41 7.97 -7.83
C LEU A 9 -4.12 6.51 -8.22
N ASN A 10 -5.10 5.81 -8.81
CA ASN A 10 -4.89 4.45 -9.31
C ASN A 10 -3.82 4.38 -10.41
N LYS A 11 -3.80 5.32 -11.37
CA LYS A 11 -2.76 5.33 -12.41
C LYS A 11 -1.38 5.59 -11.84
N LEU A 12 -1.27 6.42 -10.80
CA LEU A 12 -0.01 6.68 -10.10
C LEU A 12 0.50 5.46 -9.34
N THR A 13 -0.39 4.59 -8.85
CA THR A 13 0.01 3.39 -8.10
C THR A 13 0.37 2.20 -8.99
N VAL A 14 -0.06 2.16 -10.26
CA VAL A 14 0.28 1.08 -11.21
C VAL A 14 1.79 0.72 -11.19
N PRO A 15 2.73 1.66 -11.43
CA PRO A 15 4.16 1.31 -11.44
C PRO A 15 4.67 0.82 -10.07
N LEU A 16 4.05 1.25 -8.97
CA LEU A 16 4.41 0.79 -7.62
C LEU A 16 3.96 -0.65 -7.39
N VAL A 17 2.75 -1.00 -7.85
CA VAL A 17 2.22 -2.37 -7.79
C VAL A 17 3.02 -3.30 -8.73
N GLU A 18 3.34 -2.85 -9.94
CA GLU A 18 4.21 -3.59 -10.87
C GLU A 18 5.58 -3.88 -10.25
N ASN A 19 6.15 -2.92 -9.52
CA ASN A 19 7.38 -3.12 -8.78
C ASN A 19 7.24 -4.19 -7.66
N LEU A 20 6.12 -4.25 -6.95
CA LEU A 20 5.86 -5.33 -5.99
C LEU A 20 5.81 -6.70 -6.68
N ILE A 21 5.12 -6.79 -7.81
CA ILE A 21 4.98 -8.03 -8.57
C ILE A 21 6.35 -8.50 -9.09
N ALA A 22 7.09 -7.60 -9.74
CA ALA A 22 8.42 -7.90 -10.29
C ALA A 22 9.42 -8.37 -9.21
N ASN A 23 9.28 -7.86 -7.99
CA ASN A 23 10.16 -8.15 -6.86
C ASN A 23 9.52 -9.06 -5.80
N ALA A 24 8.44 -9.78 -6.12
CA ALA A 24 7.66 -10.53 -5.15
C ALA A 24 8.51 -11.50 -4.32
N LYS A 25 9.43 -12.23 -4.97
CA LYS A 25 10.32 -13.18 -4.30
C LYS A 25 11.25 -12.51 -3.27
N SER A 26 11.92 -11.41 -3.64
CA SER A 26 12.82 -10.69 -2.72
C SER A 26 12.06 -10.01 -1.57
N LEU A 27 10.82 -9.59 -1.84
CA LEU A 27 9.93 -9.01 -0.85
C LEU A 27 9.18 -10.06 0.00
N ARG A 28 9.37 -11.35 -0.30
CA ARG A 28 8.70 -12.49 0.35
C ARG A 28 7.17 -12.40 0.25
N LEU A 29 6.69 -12.08 -0.95
CA LEU A 29 5.29 -12.00 -1.34
C LEU A 29 4.94 -13.18 -2.25
N ALA A 30 3.64 -13.49 -2.32
CA ALA A 30 3.11 -14.41 -3.31
C ALA A 30 2.17 -13.64 -4.23
N VAL A 31 2.24 -13.92 -5.53
CA VAL A 31 1.39 -13.33 -6.55
C VAL A 31 0.64 -14.45 -7.24
N SER A 32 -0.67 -14.33 -7.35
CA SER A 32 -1.54 -15.30 -8.01
C SER A 32 -2.64 -14.57 -8.77
N ASN A 33 -3.10 -15.15 -9.88
CA ASN A 33 -4.27 -14.63 -10.60
C ASN A 33 -5.46 -15.55 -10.31
N LEU A 34 -6.62 -14.94 -10.07
CA LEU A 34 -7.90 -15.64 -10.03
C LEU A 34 -8.38 -15.94 -11.46
N ASP A 35 -9.38 -16.80 -11.58
CA ASP A 35 -9.92 -17.24 -12.88
C ASP A 35 -10.49 -16.08 -13.73
N ASP A 36 -10.91 -14.99 -13.08
CA ASP A 36 -11.42 -13.77 -13.71
C ASP A 36 -10.32 -12.75 -14.07
N GLY A 37 -9.05 -13.10 -13.86
CA GLY A 37 -7.90 -12.25 -14.16
C GLY A 37 -7.51 -11.28 -13.04
N VAL A 38 -8.20 -11.29 -11.89
CA VAL A 38 -7.80 -10.48 -10.73
C VAL A 38 -6.44 -10.96 -10.20
N CYS A 39 -5.47 -10.06 -10.16
CA CYS A 39 -4.17 -10.31 -9.53
C CYS A 39 -4.27 -10.08 -8.02
N VAL A 40 -3.96 -11.12 -7.24
CA VAL A 40 -3.89 -11.08 -5.77
C VAL A 40 -2.42 -11.13 -5.34
N ILE A 41 -2.03 -10.17 -4.49
CA ILE A 41 -0.69 -10.10 -3.90
C ILE A 41 -0.82 -10.39 -2.40
N ASP A 42 -0.40 -11.57 -1.96
CA ASP A 42 -0.36 -11.95 -0.55
C ASP A 42 0.94 -11.46 0.10
N ALA A 43 0.79 -10.44 0.95
CA ALA A 43 1.89 -9.79 1.66
C ALA A 43 2.00 -10.16 3.15
N GLY A 44 1.25 -11.16 3.64
CA GLY A 44 1.32 -11.51 5.06
C GLY A 44 0.36 -12.57 5.61
N ILE A 45 -0.52 -13.15 4.78
CA ILE A 45 -1.45 -14.22 5.23
C ILE A 45 -0.73 -15.57 5.19
N ASN A 46 -0.32 -16.01 4.00
CA ASN A 46 0.44 -17.25 3.80
C ASN A 46 1.93 -16.97 3.56
N THR A 47 2.30 -15.71 3.45
CA THR A 47 3.68 -15.28 3.26
C THR A 47 4.20 -14.54 4.47
N LYS A 48 5.53 -14.49 4.62
CA LYS A 48 6.16 -13.76 5.72
C LYS A 48 6.06 -12.25 5.54
N GLY A 49 5.94 -11.77 4.30
CA GLY A 49 6.07 -10.34 3.98
C GLY A 49 7.40 -9.75 4.44
N GLY A 50 7.44 -8.45 4.71
CA GLY A 50 8.63 -7.81 5.25
C GLY A 50 8.48 -6.31 5.47
N ILE A 51 9.45 -5.72 6.16
CA ILE A 51 9.45 -4.27 6.46
C ILE A 51 9.44 -3.46 5.16
N GLU A 52 10.24 -3.83 4.16
CA GLU A 52 10.27 -3.12 2.87
C GLU A 52 8.99 -3.32 2.05
N ALA A 53 8.38 -4.51 2.11
CA ALA A 53 7.07 -4.74 1.49
C ALA A 53 6.00 -3.84 2.11
N GLY A 54 5.96 -3.75 3.44
CA GLY A 54 5.06 -2.84 4.15
C GLY A 54 5.31 -1.37 3.81
N ARG A 55 6.58 -0.95 3.68
CA ARG A 55 6.97 0.42 3.27
C ARG A 55 6.41 0.76 1.88
N LEU A 56 6.61 -0.12 0.90
CA LEU A 56 6.11 0.05 -0.47
C LEU A 56 4.57 0.02 -0.54
N ILE A 57 3.93 -0.89 0.19
CA ILE A 57 2.46 -0.96 0.29
C ILE A 57 1.91 0.33 0.89
N ALA A 58 2.57 0.92 1.88
CA ALA A 58 2.14 2.20 2.45
C ALA A 58 2.13 3.34 1.41
N GLU A 59 3.12 3.40 0.51
CA GLU A 59 3.13 4.38 -0.60
C GLU A 59 2.01 4.12 -1.62
N ILE A 60 1.69 2.85 -1.88
CA ILE A 60 0.53 2.45 -2.70
C ILE A 60 -0.78 2.90 -2.04
N CYS A 61 -0.95 2.66 -0.74
CA CYS A 61 -2.11 3.13 0.01
C CYS A 61 -2.25 4.66 -0.07
N MET A 62 -1.13 5.39 -0.08
CA MET A 62 -1.11 6.85 -0.24
C MET A 62 -1.30 7.34 -1.68
N GLY A 63 -1.74 6.47 -2.60
CA GLY A 63 -2.10 6.84 -3.97
C GLY A 63 -0.90 7.28 -4.82
N GLY A 64 0.31 6.87 -4.45
CA GLY A 64 1.55 7.31 -5.10
C GLY A 64 1.91 8.78 -4.86
N LEU A 65 1.16 9.48 -3.99
CA LEU A 65 1.39 10.89 -3.62
C LEU A 65 2.04 11.04 -2.24
N GLY A 66 2.33 9.93 -1.56
CA GLY A 66 3.06 9.89 -0.31
C GLY A 66 4.47 9.31 -0.49
N THR A 67 5.39 9.72 0.37
CA THR A 67 6.69 9.08 0.52
C THR A 67 6.80 8.49 1.92
N VAL A 68 7.29 7.25 1.99
CA VAL A 68 7.48 6.50 3.24
C VAL A 68 8.91 6.01 3.28
N LYS A 69 9.68 6.47 4.28
CA LYS A 69 11.08 6.06 4.47
C LYS A 69 11.23 5.27 5.76
N LEU A 70 12.06 4.23 5.73
CA LEU A 70 12.46 3.53 6.95
C LEU A 70 13.55 4.32 7.66
N ARG A 71 13.37 4.49 8.97
CA ARG A 71 14.34 5.13 9.84
C ARG A 71 14.65 4.22 11.02
N ALA A 72 15.92 3.88 11.18
CA ALA A 72 16.39 3.25 12.41
C ALA A 72 16.40 4.28 13.56
N SER A 73 16.02 3.87 14.76
CA SER A 73 15.92 4.78 15.91
C SER A 73 16.18 4.03 17.22
N THR A 74 16.69 4.75 18.20
CA THR A 74 16.81 4.28 19.60
C THR A 74 15.85 5.00 20.54
N ASN A 75 15.00 5.89 20.01
CA ASN A 75 14.06 6.69 20.81
C ASN A 75 13.07 5.84 21.62
N PHE A 76 12.77 4.62 21.17
CA PHE A 76 11.88 3.71 21.86
C PHE A 76 12.57 2.35 22.07
N ARG A 77 12.68 1.95 23.34
CA ARG A 77 13.47 0.78 23.78
C ARG A 77 13.12 -0.53 23.04
N HIS A 78 11.88 -0.71 22.65
CA HIS A 78 11.40 -1.96 22.02
C HIS A 78 11.14 -1.85 20.52
N TRP A 79 11.37 -0.68 19.91
CA TRP A 79 11.10 -0.45 18.49
C TRP A 79 12.29 0.21 17.82
N SER A 80 13.10 -0.61 17.15
CA SER A 80 14.30 -0.15 16.45
C SER A 80 13.99 0.48 15.08
N TRP A 81 12.80 0.25 14.54
CA TRP A 81 12.38 0.71 13.21
C TRP A 81 11.17 1.64 13.29
N HIS A 82 11.28 2.75 12.57
CA HIS A 82 10.23 3.74 12.38
C HIS A 82 10.03 4.00 10.91
N ILE A 83 8.91 4.65 10.60
CA ILE A 83 8.68 5.25 9.30
C ILE A 83 8.58 6.76 9.44
N ASP A 84 9.20 7.47 8.50
CA ASP A 84 8.95 8.89 8.27
C ASP A 84 8.03 8.99 7.05
N VAL A 85 6.91 9.72 7.20
CA VAL A 85 5.86 9.82 6.18
C VAL A 85 5.61 11.28 5.85
N TYR A 86 5.59 11.62 4.58
CA TYR A 86 5.28 12.98 4.14
C TYR A 86 4.57 12.98 2.78
N SER A 87 3.79 14.04 2.53
CA SER A 87 3.11 14.28 1.25
C SER A 87 2.89 15.77 1.05
N SER A 88 3.06 16.24 -0.19
CA SER A 88 2.65 17.59 -0.59
C SER A 88 1.16 17.68 -0.95
N ASN A 89 0.45 16.55 -0.97
CA ASN A 89 -0.99 16.46 -1.29
C ASN A 89 -1.74 15.66 -0.21
N PRO A 90 -1.70 16.07 1.07
CA PRO A 90 -2.15 15.24 2.19
C PRO A 90 -3.63 14.87 2.14
N VAL A 91 -4.51 15.72 1.57
CA VAL A 91 -5.93 15.37 1.42
C VAL A 91 -6.12 14.21 0.44
N LEU A 92 -5.43 14.24 -0.70
CA LEU A 92 -5.52 13.17 -1.69
C LEU A 92 -4.81 11.90 -1.19
N ALA A 93 -3.61 12.04 -0.65
CA ALA A 93 -2.82 10.90 -0.19
C ALA A 93 -3.46 10.21 1.03
N CYS A 94 -3.85 10.99 2.05
CA CYS A 94 -4.29 10.43 3.33
C CYS A 94 -5.79 10.12 3.37
N LEU A 95 -6.65 11.02 2.86
CA LEU A 95 -8.10 10.87 2.99
C LEU A 95 -8.74 10.23 1.77
N ALA A 96 -8.33 10.62 0.56
CA ALA A 96 -8.91 10.08 -0.67
C ALA A 96 -8.33 8.70 -1.06
N SER A 97 -7.23 8.27 -0.45
CA SER A 97 -6.55 7.01 -0.78
C SER A 97 -6.23 6.15 0.45
N GLN A 98 -5.39 6.63 1.36
CA GLN A 98 -4.86 5.78 2.45
C GLN A 98 -5.91 5.41 3.49
N TYR A 99 -6.87 6.30 3.73
CA TYR A 99 -7.92 6.10 4.72
C TYR A 99 -8.69 4.81 4.45
N ALA A 100 -8.71 3.91 5.42
CA ALA A 100 -9.45 2.65 5.39
C ALA A 100 -10.97 2.87 5.62
N GLY A 101 -11.57 3.70 4.77
CA GLY A 101 -12.98 4.11 4.88
C GLY A 101 -13.97 3.17 4.21
N TRP A 102 -13.50 2.21 3.41
CA TRP A 102 -14.35 1.26 2.71
C TRP A 102 -14.48 -0.04 3.49
N SER A 103 -15.66 -0.28 4.06
CA SER A 103 -16.02 -1.58 4.64
C SER A 103 -16.38 -2.56 3.52
N LEU A 104 -15.49 -3.52 3.30
CA LEU A 104 -15.71 -4.64 2.37
C LEU A 104 -16.35 -5.79 3.14
N ASN A 105 -17.62 -6.08 2.85
CA ASN A 105 -18.39 -7.18 3.44
C ASN A 105 -18.91 -8.09 2.32
N TYR A 106 -18.58 -9.38 2.36
CA TYR A 106 -19.02 -10.35 1.36
C TYR A 106 -18.97 -11.80 1.90
N GLY A 107 -20.05 -12.23 2.60
CA GLY A 107 -20.24 -13.59 3.14
C GLY A 107 -19.20 -14.05 4.19
N LYS A 108 -19.39 -15.10 5.03
CA LYS A 108 -20.60 -15.70 5.61
C LYS A 108 -20.57 -15.53 7.14
N GLY A 109 -21.49 -14.70 7.65
CA GLY A 109 -22.16 -14.82 8.96
C GLY A 109 -22.51 -13.48 9.64
N LYS A 110 -23.76 -13.13 9.99
CA LYS A 110 -25.01 -13.44 9.26
C LYS A 110 -24.99 -12.62 7.96
N GLN A 111 -24.12 -13.11 7.08
CA GLN A 111 -23.94 -12.81 5.67
C GLN A 111 -23.23 -11.49 5.29
N ALA A 112 -22.33 -11.01 6.16
CA ALA A 112 -21.37 -9.95 5.84
C ALA A 112 -20.05 -10.21 6.56
#